data_AF-A0A1I2BV07-F1
#
_entry.id   AF-A0A1I2BV07-F1
#
_cell.length_a   1.000
_cell.length_b   1.000
_cell.length_c   1.000
_cell.angle_alpha   90.00
_cell.angle_beta   90.00
_cell.angle_gamma   90.00
#
_symmetry.space_group_name_H-M   'P 1'
#
loop_
_entity.id
_entity.type
_entity.pdbx_description
1 polymer ?
#
loop_
_entity_poly.entity_id
_entity_poly.type
_entity_poly.pdbx_seq_one_letter_code
_entity_poly.pdbx_strand_id
1 'polypeptide(L)'
;MKDETLRPAFQNWEVLSGTEQEVIAYEARLKRVLDEEAAVREAEIREQEARQKARQEARQEEREDIARRLLAKEMDVGTVADITKLHEERVIEIQKEMN
;
A
#
# COMPACT_ATOMS: atom_id res chain seq x y z
N MET A 1 0.56 -25.33 -9.71
CA MET A 1 0.08 -26.54 -9.00
C MET A 1 -0.99 -26.08 -8.02
N LYS A 2 -2.28 -26.35 -8.28
CA LYS A 2 -3.44 -25.74 -7.57
C LYS A 2 -4.25 -26.75 -6.73
N ASP A 3 -3.74 -27.96 -6.59
CA ASP A 3 -4.40 -28.98 -5.78
C ASP A 3 -3.86 -28.90 -4.34
N GLU A 4 -4.73 -28.47 -3.43
CA GLU A 4 -4.40 -28.27 -2.00
C GLU A 4 -4.06 -29.59 -1.30
N THR A 5 -4.43 -30.75 -1.87
CA THR A 5 -4.14 -32.07 -1.32
C THR A 5 -2.76 -32.61 -1.72
N LEU A 6 -2.15 -32.06 -2.77
CA LEU A 6 -0.84 -32.53 -3.27
C LEU A 6 0.33 -32.08 -2.39
N ARG A 7 0.32 -30.84 -1.88
CA ARG A 7 1.40 -30.34 -1.00
C ARG A 7 1.58 -31.20 0.26
N PRO A 8 0.51 -31.46 1.04
CA PRO A 8 0.61 -32.31 2.22
C PRO A 8 1.07 -33.73 1.88
N ALA A 9 0.61 -34.30 0.77
CA ALA A 9 0.98 -35.65 0.35
C ALA A 9 2.47 -35.77 -0.01
N PHE A 10 3.02 -34.80 -0.74
CA PHE A 10 4.45 -34.75 -1.06
C PHE A 10 5.31 -34.54 0.19
N GLN A 11 4.93 -33.61 1.07
CA GLN A 11 5.62 -33.38 2.35
C GLN A 11 5.62 -34.63 3.23
N ASN A 12 4.48 -35.33 3.33
CA ASN A 12 4.36 -36.54 4.13
C ASN A 12 5.19 -37.70 3.53
N TRP A 13 5.19 -37.85 2.20
CA TRP A 13 6.02 -38.86 1.53
C TRP A 13 7.52 -38.59 1.70
N GLU A 14 7.95 -37.33 1.65
CA GLU A 14 9.35 -36.91 1.81
C GLU A 14 9.84 -37.16 3.25
N VAL A 15 9.00 -36.91 4.25
CA VAL A 15 9.27 -37.26 5.67
C VAL A 15 9.32 -38.78 5.89
N LEU A 16 8.47 -39.55 5.21
CA LEU A 16 8.43 -41.01 5.32
C LEU A 16 9.54 -41.74 4.54
N SER A 17 10.18 -41.07 3.58
CA SER A 17 11.17 -41.68 2.67
C SER A 17 12.60 -41.15 2.83
N GLY A 18 12.80 -40.00 3.48
CA GLY A 18 14.11 -39.40 3.74
C GLY A 18 14.65 -39.70 5.14
N THR A 19 15.97 -39.60 5.29
CA THR A 19 16.63 -39.54 6.60
C THR A 19 16.39 -38.18 7.27
N GLU A 20 16.52 -38.12 8.60
CA GLU A 20 16.38 -36.87 9.36
C GLU A 20 17.26 -35.73 8.81
N GLN A 21 18.49 -36.05 8.39
CA GLN A 21 19.41 -35.06 7.80
C GLN A 21 18.93 -34.54 6.44
N GLU A 22 18.31 -35.39 5.62
CA GLU A 22 17.76 -35.00 4.32
C GLU A 22 16.53 -34.11 4.49
N VAL A 23 15.66 -34.43 5.44
CA VAL A 23 14.50 -33.61 5.79
C VAL A 23 14.95 -32.22 6.27
N ILE A 24 15.90 -32.16 7.21
CA ILE A 24 16.45 -30.88 7.70
C ILE A 24 17.07 -30.06 6.56
N ALA A 25 17.84 -30.70 5.68
CA ALA A 25 18.47 -30.01 4.54
C ALA A 25 17.43 -29.48 3.54
N TYR A 26 16.35 -30.22 3.31
CA TYR A 26 15.24 -29.80 2.49
C TYR A 26 14.51 -28.61 3.09
N GLU A 27 14.10 -28.69 4.36
CA GLU A 27 13.38 -27.62 5.06
C GLU A 27 14.22 -26.34 5.11
N ALA A 28 15.53 -26.45 5.34
CA ALA A 28 16.43 -25.29 5.32
C ALA A 28 16.48 -24.60 3.95
N ARG A 29 16.45 -25.36 2.85
CA ARG A 29 16.39 -24.81 1.49
C ARG A 29 15.03 -24.19 1.20
N LEU A 30 13.95 -24.88 1.56
CA LEU A 30 12.59 -24.38 1.38
C LEU A 30 12.39 -23.08 2.15
N LYS A 31 12.84 -23.02 3.41
CA LYS A 31 12.80 -21.80 4.22
C LYS A 31 13.54 -20.66 3.53
N ARG A 32 14.74 -20.88 3.01
CA ARG A 32 15.49 -19.85 2.29
C ARG A 32 14.70 -19.29 1.10
N VAL A 33 14.11 -20.17 0.29
CA VAL A 33 13.28 -19.75 -0.85
C VAL A 33 12.08 -18.93 -0.38
N LEU A 34 11.40 -19.36 0.68
CA LEU A 34 10.25 -18.63 1.22
C LEU A 34 10.64 -17.28 1.82
N ASP A 35 11.77 -17.18 2.50
CA ASP A 35 12.29 -15.93 3.06
C ASP A 35 12.67 -14.94 1.93
N GLU A 36 13.27 -15.43 0.84
CA GLU A 36 13.57 -14.62 -0.35
C GLU A 36 12.30 -14.13 -1.06
N GLU A 37 11.31 -15.02 -1.27
CA GLU A 37 10.01 -14.66 -1.85
C GLU A 37 9.26 -13.66 -0.98
N ALA A 38 9.28 -13.83 0.35
CA ALA A 38 8.68 -12.92 1.30
C ALA A 38 9.34 -11.53 1.24
N ALA A 39 10.66 -11.46 1.20
CA ALA A 39 11.39 -10.18 1.11
C ALA A 39 11.05 -9.40 -0.16
N VAL A 40 10.94 -10.09 -1.32
CA VAL A 40 10.50 -9.48 -2.57
C VAL A 40 9.07 -8.97 -2.44
N ARG A 41 8.16 -9.78 -1.90
CA ARG A 41 6.75 -9.40 -1.74
C ARG A 41 6.57 -8.20 -0.83
N GLU A 42 7.30 -8.15 0.28
CA GLU A 42 7.29 -7.00 1.20
C GLU A 42 7.84 -5.73 0.54
N ALA A 43 8.85 -5.83 -0.32
CA ALA A 43 9.35 -4.70 -1.08
C ALA A 43 8.30 -4.16 -2.07
N GLU A 44 7.60 -5.05 -2.78
CA GLU A 44 6.50 -4.67 -3.70
C GLU A 44 5.35 -3.99 -2.95
N ILE A 45 4.95 -4.51 -1.79
CA ILE A 45 3.89 -3.92 -0.97
C ILE A 45 4.29 -2.52 -0.51
N ARG A 46 5.53 -2.35 0.02
CA ARG A 46 6.02 -1.03 0.44
C ARG A 46 6.04 -0.03 -0.70
N GLU A 47 6.46 -0.44 -1.89
CA GLU A 47 6.43 0.43 -3.07
C GLU A 47 4.99 0.80 -3.46
N GLN A 48 4.07 -0.15 -3.43
CA GLN A 48 2.66 0.09 -3.75
C GLN A 48 2.02 1.06 -2.75
N GLU A 49 2.24 0.88 -1.45
CA GLU A 49 1.75 1.76 -0.39
C GLU A 49 2.33 3.17 -0.54
N ALA A 50 3.64 3.30 -0.77
CA ALA A 50 4.28 4.59 -1.01
C ALA A 50 3.69 5.32 -2.22
N ARG A 51 3.47 4.62 -3.33
CA ARG A 51 2.81 5.17 -4.52
C ARG A 51 1.37 5.59 -4.26
N GLN A 52 0.62 4.82 -3.47
CA GLN A 52 -0.75 5.18 -3.10
C GLN A 52 -0.79 6.43 -2.22
N LYS A 53 0.08 6.51 -1.21
CA LYS A 53 0.21 7.67 -0.32
C LYS A 53 0.57 8.92 -1.10
N ALA A 54 1.61 8.85 -1.94
CA ALA A 54 2.01 9.97 -2.81
C ALA A 54 0.87 10.44 -3.74
N ARG A 55 0.08 9.52 -4.29
CA ARG A 55 -1.10 9.88 -5.11
C ARG A 55 -2.24 10.48 -4.31
N GLN A 56 -2.38 10.15 -3.03
CA GLN A 56 -3.38 10.76 -2.16
C GLN A 56 -2.94 12.18 -1.77
N GLU A 57 -1.68 12.33 -1.35
CA GLU A 57 -1.07 13.61 -1.00
C GLU A 57 -1.13 14.58 -2.21
N ALA A 58 -0.69 14.15 -3.40
CA ALA A 58 -0.76 14.99 -4.61
C ALA A 58 -2.19 15.43 -4.97
N ARG A 59 -3.19 14.55 -4.77
CA ARG A 59 -4.61 14.90 -5.01
C ARG A 59 -5.15 15.87 -3.97
N GLN A 60 -4.66 15.79 -2.73
CA GLN A 60 -5.03 16.74 -1.70
C GLN A 60 -4.40 18.10 -1.98
N GLU A 61 -3.10 18.15 -2.28
CA GLU A 61 -2.38 19.37 -2.68
C GLU A 61 -3.06 20.05 -3.88
N GLU A 62 -3.42 19.29 -4.92
CA GLU A 62 -4.13 19.84 -6.09
C GLU A 62 -5.47 20.48 -5.71
N ARG A 63 -6.24 19.85 -4.81
CA ARG A 63 -7.51 20.43 -4.33
C ARG A 63 -7.30 21.71 -3.54
N GLU A 64 -6.27 21.75 -2.70
CA GLU A 64 -5.92 22.95 -1.94
C GLU A 64 -5.43 24.07 -2.85
N ASP A 65 -4.64 23.76 -3.89
CA ASP A 65 -4.21 24.74 -4.89
C ASP A 65 -5.38 25.30 -5.68
N ILE A 66 -6.35 24.46 -6.05
CA ILE A 66 -7.60 24.93 -6.67
C ILE A 66 -8.35 25.83 -5.68
N ALA A 67 -8.47 25.44 -4.40
CA ALA A 67 -9.12 26.25 -3.38
C ALA A 67 -8.47 27.63 -3.25
N ARG A 68 -7.13 27.71 -3.16
CA ARG A 68 -6.38 28.98 -3.15
C ARG A 68 -6.70 29.86 -4.35
N ARG A 69 -6.73 29.27 -5.55
CA ARG A 69 -7.05 30.00 -6.80
C ARG A 69 -8.49 30.52 -6.82
N LEU A 70 -9.45 29.77 -6.28
CA LEU A 70 -10.85 30.18 -6.22
C LEU A 70 -11.07 31.26 -5.15
N LEU A 71 -10.45 31.12 -3.98
CA LEU A 71 -10.47 32.14 -2.93
C LEU A 71 -9.81 33.44 -3.38
N ALA A 72 -8.71 33.37 -4.13
CA ALA A 72 -8.08 34.55 -4.75
C ALA A 72 -8.97 35.25 -5.79
N LYS A 73 -10.02 34.57 -6.28
CA LYS A 73 -11.07 35.14 -7.14
C LYS A 73 -12.28 35.61 -6.33
N GLU A 74 -12.14 35.75 -5.01
CA GLU A 74 -13.18 36.21 -4.08
C GLU A 74 -14.43 35.33 -4.06
N MET A 75 -14.31 34.05 -4.44
CA MET A 75 -15.40 33.09 -4.31
C MET A 75 -15.68 32.78 -2.84
N ASP A 76 -16.94 32.51 -2.51
CA ASP A 76 -17.35 32.19 -1.14
C ASP A 76 -16.85 30.81 -0.70
N VAL A 77 -16.60 30.67 0.60
CA VAL A 77 -16.03 29.47 1.22
C VAL A 77 -16.89 28.23 0.95
N GLY A 78 -18.22 28.35 0.97
CA GLY A 78 -19.13 27.23 0.73
C GLY A 78 -19.02 26.70 -0.70
N THR A 79 -19.07 27.58 -1.69
CA THR A 79 -18.88 27.22 -3.10
C THR A 79 -17.50 26.62 -3.36
N VAL A 80 -16.45 27.14 -2.72
CA VAL A 80 -15.09 26.58 -2.86
C VAL A 80 -15.00 25.18 -2.24
N ALA A 81 -15.59 24.97 -1.06
CA ALA A 81 -15.65 23.66 -0.41
C ALA A 81 -16.36 22.63 -1.28
N ASP A 82 -17.49 23.00 -1.87
CA ASP A 82 -18.26 22.15 -2.78
C ASP A 82 -17.47 21.77 -4.05
N ILE A 83 -16.82 22.74 -4.71
CA ILE A 83 -16.06 22.50 -5.95
C ILE A 83 -14.84 21.62 -5.69
N THR A 84 -14.09 21.92 -4.63
CA THR A 84 -12.83 21.22 -4.31
C THR A 84 -13.06 19.93 -3.53
N LYS A 85 -14.28 19.70 -3.04
CA LYS A 85 -14.65 18.62 -2.14
C LYS A 85 -13.78 18.61 -0.88
N LEU A 86 -13.40 19.80 -0.41
CA LEU A 86 -12.75 20.01 0.87
C LEU A 86 -13.81 20.34 1.92
N HIS A 87 -13.49 20.08 3.19
CA HIS A 87 -14.33 20.55 4.27
C HIS A 87 -14.24 22.08 4.37
N GLU A 88 -15.34 22.75 4.70
CA GLU A 88 -15.36 24.22 4.84
C GLU A 88 -14.30 24.72 5.82
N GLU A 89 -14.09 24.01 6.93
CA GLU A 89 -13.02 24.33 7.90
C GLU A 89 -11.64 24.40 7.24
N ARG A 90 -11.31 23.46 6.35
CA ARG A 90 -10.03 23.45 5.64
C ARG A 90 -9.92 24.62 4.67
N VAL A 91 -11.02 24.98 4.00
CA VAL A 91 -11.06 26.15 3.11
C VAL A 91 -10.87 27.44 3.91
N ILE A 92 -11.45 27.55 5.11
CA ILE A 92 -11.26 28.68 6.03
C ILE A 92 -9.80 28.76 6.50
N GLU A 93 -9.17 27.63 6.83
CA GLU A 93 -7.74 27.59 7.17
C GLU A 93 -6.89 28.10 6.02
N ILE A 94 -7.10 27.61 4.80
CA ILE A 94 -6.38 28.07 3.61
C ILE A 94 -6.58 29.57 3.41
N GLN A 95 -7.80 30.08 3.58
CA GLN A 95 -8.08 31.51 3.47
C GLN A 95 -7.31 32.34 4.53
N LYS A 96 -7.15 31.81 5.75
CA LYS A 96 -6.35 32.45 6.81
C LYS A 96 -4.85 32.38 6.51
N GLU A 97 -4.36 31.29 5.92
CA GLU A 97 -2.95 31.13 5.53
C GLU A 97 -2.54 32.09 4.38
N MET A 98 -3.51 32.55 3.59
CA MET A 98 -3.30 33.48 2.46
C MET A 98 -3.28 34.96 2.87
N ASN A 99 -3.83 35.31 4.04
CA ASN A 99 -3.92 36.67 4.56
C ASN A 99 -2.75 37.00 5.50
#